data_AF-A0A7C1BVD4-F1
#
_entry.id   AF-A0A7C1BVD4-F1
#
_cell.length_a   1.000
_cell.length_b   1.000
_cell.length_c   1.000
_cell.angle_alpha   90.00
_cell.angle_beta   90.00
_cell.angle_gamma   90.00
#
_symmetry.space_group_name_H-M   'P 1'
#
loop_
_entity.id
_entity.type
_entity.pdbx_description
1 polymer ?
#
loop_
_entity_poly.entity_id
_entity_poly.type
_entity_poly.pdbx_seq_one_letter_code
_entity_poly.pdbx_strand_id
1 'polypeptide(L)'
;MRLKIDLLPKENFSYQEITSYHVHGLIWNSLKGTEFEKKHEEKKFKFFTYSNIFPITDFKEDEIKSLIIASPNEKFIITLKKKLLDKDEIKLGSHILSIENIKTFKILPREEWQTSTPIVLYEDNRRNLYFSIRRNPSLDFFLSRLKDNALKK
;
A
#
# COMPACT_ATOMS: atom_id res chain seq x y z
N MET A 1 -6.47 -10.25 5.45
CA MET A 1 -6.84 -10.54 4.04
C MET A 1 -6.07 -9.61 3.10
N ARG A 2 -5.90 -9.98 1.83
CA ARG A 2 -5.28 -9.13 0.80
C ARG A 2 -6.22 -8.94 -0.40
N LEU A 3 -6.12 -7.78 -1.02
CA LEU A 3 -6.74 -7.42 -2.29
C LEU A 3 -5.62 -7.28 -3.32
N LYS A 4 -5.76 -7.89 -4.49
CA LYS A 4 -4.96 -7.60 -5.69
C LYS A 4 -5.87 -6.90 -6.70
N ILE A 5 -5.39 -5.81 -7.25
CA ILE A 5 -6.04 -5.04 -8.31
C ILE A 5 -5.10 -5.09 -9.51
N ASP A 6 -5.62 -5.48 -10.66
CA ASP A 6 -4.92 -5.41 -11.95
C ASP A 6 -5.44 -4.20 -12.72
N LEU A 7 -4.51 -3.39 -13.20
CA LEU A 7 -4.72 -2.05 -13.74
C LEU A 7 -4.10 -1.98 -15.14
N LEU A 8 -4.83 -1.39 -16.08
CA LEU A 8 -4.34 -1.13 -17.42
C LEU A 8 -4.23 0.40 -17.63
N PRO A 9 -3.04 0.95 -17.85
CA PRO A 9 -2.90 2.38 -18.11
C PRO A 9 -3.46 2.72 -19.50
N LYS A 10 -4.06 3.92 -19.62
CA LYS A 10 -4.60 4.46 -20.88
C LYS A 10 -3.59 5.27 -21.69
N GLU A 11 -2.39 5.44 -21.16
CA GLU A 11 -1.31 6.19 -21.79
C GLU A 11 0.03 5.69 -21.25
N ASN A 12 1.11 6.04 -21.95
CA ASN A 12 2.47 5.75 -21.49
C ASN A 12 2.95 6.83 -20.53
N PHE A 13 3.48 6.45 -19.38
CA PHE A 13 4.05 7.40 -18.41
C PHE A 13 5.11 6.75 -17.51
N SER A 14 5.95 7.59 -16.91
CA SER A 14 7.07 7.16 -16.10
C SER A 14 6.59 6.59 -14.76
N TYR A 15 7.22 5.50 -14.30
CA TYR A 15 6.89 4.91 -12.99
C TYR A 15 7.02 5.92 -11.85
N GLN A 16 7.99 6.83 -11.95
CA GLN A 16 8.30 7.85 -10.95
C GLN A 16 7.20 8.91 -10.80
N GLU A 17 6.30 9.06 -11.77
CA GLU A 17 5.14 9.95 -11.69
C GLU A 17 4.12 9.45 -10.66
N ILE A 18 4.15 8.16 -10.33
CA ILE A 18 3.30 7.55 -9.31
C ILE A 18 4.04 7.41 -7.99
N THR A 19 3.62 8.20 -7.02
CA THR A 19 4.15 8.16 -5.66
C THR A 19 3.29 7.30 -4.73
N SER A 20 3.86 6.92 -3.59
CA SER A 20 3.12 6.24 -2.52
C SER A 20 1.94 7.07 -1.99
N TYR A 21 2.00 8.40 -2.11
CA TYR A 21 0.91 9.30 -1.74
C TYR A 21 -0.29 9.18 -2.70
N HIS A 22 -0.05 8.96 -4.00
CA HIS A 22 -1.12 8.72 -4.96
C HIS A 22 -1.89 7.44 -4.63
N VAL A 23 -1.17 6.35 -4.31
CA VAL A 23 -1.79 5.09 -3.87
C VAL A 23 -2.55 5.27 -2.56
N HIS A 24 -1.98 6.01 -1.61
CA HIS A 24 -2.65 6.33 -0.34
C HIS A 24 -3.97 7.09 -0.58
N GLY A 25 -3.93 8.11 -1.45
CA GLY A 25 -5.09 8.90 -1.84
C GLY A 25 -6.16 8.06 -2.54
N LEU A 26 -5.78 7.16 -3.45
CA LEU A 26 -6.70 6.23 -4.11
C LEU A 26 -7.50 5.41 -3.09
N ILE A 27 -6.81 4.82 -2.11
CA ILE A 27 -7.42 3.95 -1.10
C ILE A 27 -8.43 4.75 -0.26
N TRP A 28 -8.03 5.90 0.28
CA TRP A 28 -8.92 6.69 1.13
C TRP A 28 -10.07 7.34 0.37
N ASN A 29 -9.83 7.84 -0.84
CA ASN A 29 -10.90 8.38 -1.68
C ASN A 29 -11.93 7.29 -2.04
N SER A 30 -11.49 6.05 -2.22
CA SER A 30 -12.41 4.93 -2.46
C SER A 30 -13.22 4.54 -1.22
N LEU A 31 -12.77 4.91 -0.03
CA LEU A 31 -13.46 4.62 1.24
C LEU A 31 -14.36 5.76 1.74
N LYS A 32 -14.47 6.88 1.00
CA LYS A 32 -15.42 7.95 1.31
C LYS A 32 -16.86 7.44 1.31
N GLY A 33 -17.69 7.95 2.23
CA GLY A 33 -19.06 7.50 2.44
C GLY A 33 -19.16 6.10 3.05
N THR A 34 -18.12 5.62 3.72
CA THR A 34 -18.13 4.33 4.44
C THR A 34 -17.77 4.53 5.90
N GLU A 35 -17.98 3.50 6.73
CA GLU A 35 -17.55 3.52 8.15
C GLU A 35 -16.04 3.77 8.34
N PHE A 36 -15.24 3.56 7.28
CA PHE A 36 -13.80 3.74 7.32
C PHE A 36 -13.36 5.17 6.99
N GLU A 37 -14.25 6.04 6.51
CA GLU A 37 -13.92 7.42 6.15
C GLU A 37 -13.29 8.18 7.31
N LYS A 38 -13.93 8.14 8.48
CA LYS A 38 -13.43 8.80 9.71
C LYS A 38 -12.09 8.23 10.18
N LYS A 39 -11.77 6.98 9.82
CA LYS A 39 -10.49 6.37 10.17
C LYS A 39 -9.32 7.00 9.43
N HIS A 40 -9.52 7.81 8.40
CA HIS A 40 -8.44 8.56 7.77
C HIS A 40 -7.89 9.65 8.71
N GLU A 41 -8.76 10.33 9.46
CA GLU A 41 -8.40 11.52 10.25
C GLU A 41 -7.86 11.20 11.65
N GLU A 42 -8.10 9.98 12.15
CA GLU A 42 -7.61 9.58 13.47
C GLU A 42 -6.07 9.62 13.56
N LYS A 43 -5.48 10.25 14.57
CA LYS A 43 -4.01 10.22 14.79
C LYS A 43 -3.46 8.87 15.28
N LYS A 44 -4.20 7.79 15.03
CA LYS A 44 -3.88 6.41 15.41
C LYS A 44 -3.26 5.65 14.25
N PHE A 45 -2.60 4.54 14.57
CA PHE A 45 -2.05 3.64 13.57
C PHE A 45 -3.16 3.16 12.61
N LYS A 46 -2.86 3.22 11.30
CA LYS A 46 -3.76 2.72 10.26
C LYS A 46 -3.46 1.25 10.01
N PHE A 47 -4.44 0.40 10.28
CA PHE A 47 -4.31 -1.05 10.14
C PHE A 47 -4.43 -1.52 8.68
N PHE A 48 -3.62 -0.99 7.77
CA PHE A 48 -3.44 -1.53 6.42
C PHE A 48 -2.07 -1.14 5.86
N THR A 49 -1.65 -1.83 4.80
CA THR A 49 -0.46 -1.52 4.01
C THR A 49 -0.72 -1.85 2.54
N TYR A 50 0.18 -1.45 1.66
CA TYR A 50 0.10 -1.70 0.23
C TYR A 50 1.49 -1.91 -0.37
N SER A 51 1.53 -2.61 -1.50
CA SER A 51 2.74 -2.89 -2.27
C SER A 51 3.14 -1.69 -3.12
N ASN A 52 4.34 -1.75 -3.69
CA ASN A 52 4.62 -1.03 -4.93
C ASN A 52 3.67 -1.52 -6.03
N ILE A 53 3.54 -0.73 -7.09
CA ILE A 53 2.86 -1.20 -8.29
C ILE A 53 3.86 -2.04 -9.06
N PHE A 54 3.48 -3.26 -9.43
CA PHE A 54 4.38 -4.20 -10.10
C PHE A 54 3.83 -4.63 -11.46
N PRO A 55 4.67 -4.91 -12.46
CA PRO A 55 6.13 -4.79 -12.42
C PRO A 55 6.61 -3.34 -12.25
N ILE A 56 7.77 -3.18 -11.57
CA ILE A 56 8.42 -1.87 -11.33
C ILE A 56 9.13 -1.45 -12.61
N THR A 57 8.32 -1.10 -13.60
CA THR A 57 8.71 -0.58 -14.90
C THR A 57 7.77 0.58 -15.24
N ASP A 58 8.15 1.40 -16.23
CA ASP A 58 7.26 2.44 -16.73
C ASP A 58 5.91 1.88 -17.17
N PHE A 59 4.89 2.70 -17.06
CA PHE A 59 3.54 2.35 -17.47
C PHE A 59 3.46 2.46 -18.98
N LYS A 60 2.94 1.41 -19.60
CA LYS A 60 2.66 1.40 -21.03
C LYS A 60 1.25 0.96 -21.27
N GLU A 61 0.61 1.62 -22.22
CA GLU A 61 -0.67 1.19 -22.79
C GLU A 61 -0.55 -0.31 -23.15
N ASP A 62 -1.55 -1.09 -22.74
CA ASP A 62 -1.61 -2.56 -22.85
C ASP A 62 -0.72 -3.41 -21.91
N GLU A 63 0.11 -2.80 -21.05
CA GLU A 63 0.86 -3.54 -20.01
C GLU A 63 0.12 -3.53 -18.66
N ILE A 64 -0.34 -4.71 -18.22
CA ILE A 64 -0.99 -4.86 -16.91
C ILE A 64 -0.02 -4.54 -15.77
N LYS A 65 -0.48 -3.69 -14.87
CA LYS A 65 0.14 -3.38 -13.59
C LYS A 65 -0.71 -3.92 -12.45
N SER A 66 -0.08 -4.32 -11.36
CA SER A 66 -0.76 -4.89 -10.22
C SER A 66 -0.43 -4.12 -8.95
N LEU A 67 -1.45 -3.92 -8.12
CA LEU A 67 -1.35 -3.35 -6.78
C LEU A 67 -1.92 -4.33 -5.77
N ILE A 68 -1.19 -4.58 -4.68
CA ILE A 68 -1.66 -5.39 -3.55
C ILE A 68 -1.91 -4.50 -2.35
N ILE A 69 -3.07 -4.66 -1.71
CA ILE A 69 -3.46 -3.96 -0.47
C ILE A 69 -3.78 -5.01 0.58
N ALA A 70 -3.24 -4.84 1.79
CA ALA A 70 -3.37 -5.81 2.87
C ALA A 70 -3.88 -5.14 4.15
N SER A 71 -4.78 -5.82 4.85
CA SER A 71 -5.25 -5.40 6.18
C SER A 71 -5.58 -6.62 7.05
N PRO A 72 -5.32 -6.58 8.36
CA PRO A 72 -5.87 -7.54 9.31
C PRO A 72 -7.39 -7.41 9.45
N ASN A 73 -7.96 -6.23 9.14
CA ASN A 73 -9.41 -6.02 9.15
C ASN A 73 -10.03 -6.52 7.84
N GLU A 74 -10.71 -7.66 7.87
CA GLU A 74 -11.32 -8.23 6.66
C GLU A 74 -12.42 -7.33 6.09
N LYS A 75 -13.21 -6.69 6.96
CA LYS A 75 -14.27 -5.75 6.55
C LYS A 75 -13.71 -4.57 5.76
N PHE A 76 -12.53 -4.05 6.14
CA PHE A 76 -11.84 -3.00 5.39
C PHE A 76 -11.56 -3.44 3.94
N ILE A 77 -11.01 -4.64 3.75
CA ILE A 77 -10.69 -5.16 2.42
C ILE A 77 -11.96 -5.43 1.59
N ILE A 78 -13.02 -5.96 2.21
CA ILE A 78 -14.29 -6.23 1.53
C ILE A 78 -14.94 -4.90 1.09
N THR A 79 -14.97 -3.91 1.97
CA THR A 79 -15.55 -2.60 1.66
C THR A 79 -14.76 -1.91 0.55
N LEU A 80 -13.43 -1.94 0.61
CA LEU A 80 -12.58 -1.39 -0.45
C LEU A 80 -12.81 -2.10 -1.79
N LYS A 81 -12.89 -3.44 -1.78
CA LYS A 81 -13.20 -4.23 -2.98
C LYS A 81 -14.53 -3.79 -3.61
N LYS A 82 -15.60 -3.69 -2.80
CA LYS A 82 -16.92 -3.27 -3.30
C LYS A 82 -16.85 -1.90 -3.97
N LYS A 83 -16.23 -0.92 -3.31
CA LYS A 83 -16.09 0.45 -3.82
C LYS A 83 -15.25 0.57 -5.10
N LEU A 84 -14.36 -0.39 -5.33
CA LEU A 84 -13.55 -0.46 -6.55
C LEU A 84 -14.23 -1.25 -7.67
N LEU A 85 -15.08 -2.24 -7.34
CA LEU A 85 -15.90 -2.95 -8.34
C LEU A 85 -16.95 -2.05 -8.98
N ASP A 86 -17.39 -1.01 -8.27
CA ASP A 86 -18.34 0.00 -8.79
C ASP A 86 -17.66 1.00 -9.76
N LYS A 87 -16.39 0.78 -10.12
CA LYS A 87 -15.60 1.68 -10.97
C LYS A 87 -14.95 0.91 -12.11
N ASP A 88 -15.10 1.42 -13.33
CA ASP A 88 -14.37 0.91 -14.50
C ASP A 88 -12.95 1.47 -14.55
N GLU A 89 -12.75 2.67 -14.01
CA GLU A 89 -11.49 3.40 -14.07
C GLU A 89 -11.13 4.05 -12.73
N ILE A 90 -9.83 4.23 -12.51
CA ILE A 90 -9.29 4.96 -11.38
C ILE A 90 -8.31 6.03 -11.84
N LYS A 91 -8.26 7.12 -11.08
CA LYS A 91 -7.23 8.14 -11.21
C LYS A 91 -6.09 7.87 -10.23
N LEU A 92 -4.86 7.83 -10.74
CA LEU A 92 -3.65 7.67 -9.96
C LEU A 92 -2.65 8.74 -10.35
N GLY A 93 -2.42 9.72 -9.45
CA GLY A 93 -1.72 10.95 -9.82
C GLY A 93 -2.54 11.73 -10.85
N SER A 94 -1.93 12.08 -11.98
CA SER A 94 -2.58 12.69 -13.15
C SER A 94 -3.22 11.68 -14.10
N HIS A 95 -2.87 10.39 -13.99
CA HIS A 95 -3.16 9.38 -15.01
C HIS A 95 -4.43 8.59 -14.72
N ILE A 96 -5.05 8.09 -15.78
CA ILE A 96 -6.23 7.21 -15.73
C ILE A 96 -5.80 5.78 -16.04
N LEU A 97 -6.27 4.84 -15.23
CA LEU A 97 -6.07 3.41 -15.43
C LEU A 97 -7.41 2.68 -15.34
N SER A 98 -7.67 1.76 -16.27
CA SER A 98 -8.80 0.83 -16.17
C SER A 98 -8.54 -0.24 -15.14
N ILE A 99 -9.60 -0.68 -14.47
CA ILE A 99 -9.57 -1.85 -13.58
C ILE A 99 -9.90 -3.09 -14.41
N GLU A 100 -8.90 -3.95 -14.64
CA GLU A 100 -9.09 -5.20 -15.39
C GLU A 100 -9.58 -6.34 -14.50
N ASN A 101 -9.09 -6.39 -13.26
CA ASN A 101 -9.43 -7.48 -12.35
C ASN A 101 -9.25 -7.08 -10.89
N ILE A 102 -10.14 -7.59 -10.03
CA ILE A 102 -10.05 -7.43 -8.59
C ILE A 102 -10.26 -8.78 -7.90
N LYS A 103 -9.24 -9.25 -7.17
CA LYS A 103 -9.32 -10.50 -6.41
C LYS A 103 -8.85 -10.37 -4.98
N THR A 104 -9.47 -11.14 -4.09
CA THR A 104 -9.07 -11.27 -2.70
C THR A 104 -8.37 -12.59 -2.46
N PHE A 105 -7.35 -12.59 -1.61
CA PHE A 105 -6.63 -13.81 -1.26
C PHE A 105 -6.08 -13.74 0.17
N LYS A 106 -5.83 -14.92 0.73
CA LYS A 106 -5.12 -15.12 2.00
C LYS A 106 -3.80 -15.82 1.69
N ILE A 107 -2.78 -15.57 2.51
CA ILE A 107 -1.53 -16.33 2.44
C ILE A 107 -1.30 -16.94 3.81
N LEU A 108 -0.75 -18.16 3.82
CA LEU A 108 -0.23 -18.78 5.02
C LEU A 108 1.14 -18.20 5.35
N PRO A 109 1.55 -18.18 6.63
CA PRO A 109 2.92 -17.84 7.00
C PRO A 109 3.93 -18.68 6.22
N ARG A 110 5.03 -18.04 5.80
CA ARG A 110 6.17 -18.68 5.14
C ARG A 110 7.44 -18.35 5.92
N GLU A 111 8.48 -19.14 5.70
CA GLU A 111 9.80 -18.95 6.32
C GLU A 111 10.50 -17.69 5.77
N GLU A 112 10.25 -17.35 4.51
CA GLU A 112 10.88 -16.24 3.82
C GLU A 112 9.89 -15.15 3.41
N TRP A 113 10.33 -13.89 3.55
CA TRP A 113 9.55 -12.71 3.23
C TRP A 113 10.37 -11.74 2.38
N GLN A 114 9.80 -11.32 1.26
CA GLN A 114 10.36 -10.24 0.44
C GLN A 114 9.48 -9.00 0.58
N THR A 115 10.13 -7.86 0.80
CA THR A 115 9.43 -6.58 0.92
C THR A 115 9.13 -6.00 -0.44
N SER A 116 7.87 -5.64 -0.69
CA SER A 116 7.52 -4.86 -1.87
C SER A 116 7.80 -3.37 -1.67
N THR A 117 7.56 -2.85 -0.46
CA THR A 117 7.86 -1.47 -0.07
C THR A 117 8.94 -1.46 1.01
N PRO A 118 9.78 -0.43 1.12
CA PRO A 118 10.82 -0.35 2.16
C PRO A 118 10.23 -0.46 3.57
N ILE A 119 10.92 -1.18 4.47
CA ILE A 119 10.58 -1.18 5.89
C ILE A 119 11.09 0.12 6.51
N VAL A 120 10.16 0.94 7.03
CA VAL A 120 10.47 2.23 7.63
C VAL A 120 10.31 2.16 9.15
N LEU A 121 11.38 2.49 9.87
CA LEU A 121 11.42 2.51 11.34
C LEU A 121 11.92 3.87 11.84
N TYR A 122 11.30 4.40 12.88
CA TYR A 122 11.83 5.56 13.60
C TYR A 122 12.97 5.15 14.52
N GLU A 123 14.11 5.83 14.34
CA GLU A 123 15.19 5.86 15.31
C GLU A 123 14.79 6.75 16.49
N ASP A 124 14.36 7.99 16.18
CA ASP A 124 13.77 8.92 17.13
C ASP A 124 12.56 9.61 16.48
N ASN A 125 11.36 9.32 17.00
CA ASN A 125 10.11 9.89 16.48
C ASN A 125 9.90 11.36 16.85
N ARG A 126 10.52 11.85 17.93
CA ARG A 126 10.41 13.26 18.36
C ARG A 126 11.19 14.19 17.43
N ARG A 127 12.30 13.67 16.88
CA ARG A 127 13.15 14.38 15.91
C ARG A 127 12.84 14.04 14.46
N ASN A 128 11.81 13.23 14.20
CA ASN A 128 11.46 12.72 12.88
C ASN A 128 12.65 12.02 12.18
N LEU A 129 13.47 11.33 12.97
CA LEU A 129 14.67 10.64 12.50
C LEU A 129 14.35 9.17 12.22
N TYR A 130 14.47 8.78 10.96
CA TYR A 130 14.29 7.40 10.51
C TYR A 130 15.58 6.62 10.57
N PHE A 131 15.54 5.39 11.06
CA PHE A 131 16.67 4.47 11.06
C PHE A 131 17.26 4.32 9.66
N SER A 132 18.58 4.33 9.57
CA SER A 132 19.32 4.07 8.32
C SER A 132 20.56 3.26 8.63
N ILE A 133 20.67 2.10 7.98
CA ILE A 133 21.85 1.23 8.06
C ILE A 133 23.12 2.00 7.70
N ARG A 134 23.03 2.97 6.77
CA ARG A 134 24.18 3.79 6.35
C ARG A 134 24.71 4.70 7.45
N ARG A 135 23.85 5.13 8.39
CA ARG A 135 24.25 6.01 9.50
C ARG A 135 24.60 5.23 10.76
N ASN A 136 23.83 4.20 11.07
CA ASN A 136 24.01 3.37 12.25
C ASN A 136 23.67 1.91 11.90
N PRO A 137 24.66 1.11 11.44
CA PRO A 137 24.44 -0.27 11.01
C PRO A 137 24.27 -1.20 12.23
N SER A 138 23.16 -1.08 12.93
CA SER A 138 22.79 -1.97 14.05
C SER A 138 21.61 -2.85 13.67
N LEU A 139 21.90 -4.14 13.41
CA LEU A 139 20.87 -5.13 13.15
C LEU A 139 19.98 -5.36 14.39
N ASP A 140 20.59 -5.39 15.58
CA ASP A 140 19.86 -5.57 16.83
C ASP A 140 18.86 -4.45 17.08
N PHE A 141 19.25 -3.21 16.81
CA PHE A 141 18.34 -2.08 16.87
C PHE A 141 17.17 -2.26 15.89
N PHE A 142 17.48 -2.60 14.63
CA PHE A 142 16.46 -2.82 13.60
C PHE A 142 15.45 -3.90 14.02
N LEU A 143 15.93 -5.06 14.46
CA LEU A 143 15.09 -6.18 14.88
C LEU A 143 14.27 -5.85 16.13
N SER A 144 14.88 -5.23 17.13
CA SER A 144 14.20 -4.84 18.38
C SER A 144 13.09 -3.82 18.10
N ARG A 145 13.37 -2.80 17.29
CA ARG A 145 12.37 -1.78 16.92
C ARG A 145 11.25 -2.34 16.05
N LEU A 146 11.57 -3.27 15.16
CA LEU A 146 10.56 -3.97 14.36
C LEU A 146 9.61 -4.77 15.27
N LYS A 147 10.16 -5.53 16.22
CA LYS A 147 9.38 -6.30 17.20
C LYS A 147 8.52 -5.40 18.08
N ASP A 148 9.08 -4.33 18.64
CA ASP A 148 8.35 -3.38 19.48
C ASP A 148 7.15 -2.76 18.75
N ASN A 149 7.37 -2.37 17.49
CA ASN A 149 6.30 -1.82 16.66
C ASN A 149 5.22 -2.86 16.35
N ALA A 150 5.60 -4.12 16.12
CA ALA A 150 4.64 -5.19 15.87
C ALA A 150 3.81 -5.53 17.11
N LEU A 151 4.38 -5.43 18.31
CA LEU A 151 3.66 -5.69 19.57
C LEU A 151 2.71 -4.53 19.96
N LYS A 152 3.04 -3.29 19.59
CA LYS A 152 2.23 -2.10 19.91
C LYS A 152 1.07 -1.87 18.95
N LYS A 153 1.14 -2.42 17.74
CA LYS A 153 0.15 -2.25 16.68
C LYS A 153 -0.84 -3.41 16.73
#